data_AF-G2XH46-F1
#
_entry.id   AF-G2XH46-F1
#
_cell.length_a   1.000
_cell.length_b   1.000
_cell.length_c   1.000
_cell.angle_alpha   90.00
_cell.angle_beta   90.00
_cell.angle_gamma   90.00
#
_symmetry.space_group_name_H-M   'P 1'
#
loop_
_entity.id
_entity.type
_entity.pdbx_description
1 polymer ?
#
loop_
_entity_poly.entity_id
_entity_poly.type
_entity_poly.pdbx_seq_one_letter_code
_entity_poly.pdbx_strand_id
1 'polypeptide(L)'
;MSVEHKSVYVRLYCDADRRVATFSLALVLVVFVWPWPVEFALGRTHGNPLRWRRRVGFRDKEMYVRRSRDWDRKLRNGHGHGDGDGADVLQSAETRAALLALVRQATSPMLQHEKTGYLTMNGEWDLDWEAMVTAHALVDRKDMALDAFRAVVLVHHVEYGWMALAQPRDDAAQEAGVPVDVDVDARRQQVFAFRDALAAVGKEDLFFRWIEIVQYESTQPGGFGPERQVDAAKKIRDLFSNEGIDFDEFWKESVGEDAEASF
;
A
#
# COMPACT_ATOMS: atom_id res chain seq x y z
N MET A 1 42.40 18.48 56.97
CA MET A 1 41.78 19.58 56.19
C MET A 1 41.92 19.47 54.66
N SER A 2 43.02 18.93 54.09
CA SER A 2 43.18 18.89 52.61
C SER A 2 42.34 17.81 51.88
N VAL A 3 41.96 16.73 52.57
CA VAL A 3 41.24 15.59 51.96
C VAL A 3 39.74 15.85 51.81
N GLU A 4 39.12 16.57 52.75
CA GLU A 4 37.68 16.89 52.68
C GLU A 4 37.36 17.88 51.55
N HIS A 5 38.21 18.88 51.32
CA HIS A 5 38.02 19.82 50.20
C HIS A 5 38.02 19.09 48.86
N LYS A 6 38.95 18.15 48.63
CA LYS A 6 38.99 17.36 47.38
C LYS A 6 37.74 16.51 47.19
N SER A 7 37.18 15.93 48.26
CA SER A 7 35.95 15.13 48.19
C SER A 7 34.71 15.97 47.84
N VAL A 8 34.63 17.20 48.35
CA VAL A 8 33.53 18.14 48.05
C VAL A 8 33.59 18.59 46.59
N TYR A 9 34.78 18.94 46.07
CA TYR A 9 34.92 19.30 44.65
C TYR A 9 34.55 18.15 43.72
N VAL A 10 34.98 16.92 44.02
CA VAL A 10 34.64 15.74 43.19
C VAL A 10 33.13 15.49 43.16
N ARG A 11 32.42 15.65 44.28
CA ARG A 11 30.94 15.57 44.28
C ARG A 11 30.29 16.69 43.47
N LEU A 12 30.77 17.93 43.61
CA LEU A 12 30.25 19.07 42.85
C LEU A 12 30.45 18.89 41.34
N TYR A 13 31.62 18.39 40.91
CA TYR A 13 31.87 18.08 39.50
C TYR A 13 31.00 16.93 39.01
N CYS A 14 30.88 15.83 39.76
CA CYS A 14 30.04 14.70 39.38
C CYS A 14 28.55 15.08 39.26
N ASP A 15 28.05 15.91 40.18
CA ASP A 15 26.69 16.44 40.11
C ASP A 15 26.50 17.41 38.94
N ALA A 16 27.50 18.25 38.65
CA ALA A 16 27.48 19.15 37.49
C ALA A 16 27.47 18.35 36.18
N ASP A 17 28.32 17.33 36.04
CA ASP A 17 28.38 16.47 34.86
C ASP A 17 27.09 15.69 34.64
N ARG A 18 26.49 15.16 35.72
CA ARG A 18 25.19 14.48 35.65
C ARG A 18 24.08 15.42 35.18
N ARG A 19 24.09 16.66 35.67
CA ARG A 19 23.13 17.69 35.23
C ARG A 19 23.34 18.06 33.77
N VAL A 20 24.59 18.33 33.36
CA VAL A 20 24.94 18.63 31.97
C VAL A 20 24.52 17.48 31.04
N ALA A 21 24.80 16.23 31.40
CA ALA A 21 24.37 15.06 30.62
C ALA A 21 22.83 14.96 30.52
N THR A 22 22.12 15.22 31.62
CA THR A 22 20.64 15.22 31.63
C THR A 22 20.08 16.35 30.76
N PHE A 23 20.64 17.55 30.84
CA PHE A 23 20.24 18.69 30.01
C PHE A 23 20.56 18.46 28.53
N SER A 24 21.72 17.90 28.20
CA SER A 24 22.10 17.54 26.83
C SER A 24 21.16 16.47 26.25
N LEU A 25 20.85 15.42 27.03
CA LEU A 25 19.90 14.40 26.60
C LEU A 25 18.49 14.98 26.41
N ALA A 26 18.03 15.80 27.36
CA ALA A 26 16.74 16.48 27.25
C ALA A 26 16.70 17.40 26.03
N LEU A 27 17.78 18.12 25.74
CA LEU A 27 17.89 18.97 24.55
C LEU A 27 17.82 18.14 23.27
N VAL A 28 18.53 17.01 23.19
CA VAL A 28 18.46 16.09 22.05
C VAL A 28 17.02 15.58 21.86
N LEU A 29 16.35 15.16 22.93
CA LEU A 29 14.96 14.72 22.86
C LEU A 29 14.03 15.85 22.42
N VAL A 30 14.21 17.07 22.92
CA VAL A 30 13.40 18.22 22.52
C VAL A 30 13.67 18.64 21.07
N VAL A 31 14.91 18.55 20.58
CA VAL A 31 15.22 18.97 19.20
C VAL A 31 14.78 17.91 18.19
N PHE A 32 15.00 16.62 18.47
CA PHE A 32 14.76 15.56 17.49
C PHE A 32 13.43 14.84 17.66
N VAL A 33 12.96 14.66 18.91
CA VAL A 33 11.71 13.92 19.17
C VAL A 33 10.51 14.86 19.22
N TRP A 34 10.62 16.05 19.83
CA TRP A 34 9.48 16.97 19.99
C TRP A 34 8.83 17.49 18.70
N PRO A 35 9.56 17.73 17.59
CA PRO A 35 8.91 18.13 16.34
C PRO A 35 7.85 17.11 15.90
N TRP A 36 8.07 15.82 16.14
CA TRP A 36 7.18 14.77 15.70
C TRP A 36 5.79 14.80 16.38
N PRO A 37 5.66 14.87 17.72
CA PRO A 37 4.36 15.10 18.38
C PRO A 37 3.68 16.41 17.96
N VAL A 38 4.45 17.48 17.75
CA VAL A 38 3.91 18.76 17.32
C VAL A 38 3.35 18.64 15.90
N GLU A 39 4.06 18.00 14.98
CA GLU A 39 3.56 17.72 13.63
C GLU A 39 2.37 16.76 13.66
N PHE A 40 2.40 15.74 14.52
CA PHE A 40 1.30 14.79 14.67
C PHE A 40 0.01 15.45 15.18
N ALA A 41 0.11 16.42 16.09
CA ALA A 41 -1.06 17.07 16.69
C ALA A 41 -1.47 18.38 16.01
N LEU A 42 -0.50 19.15 15.55
CA LEU A 42 -0.63 20.53 15.07
C LEU A 42 -0.02 20.76 13.69
N GLY A 43 0.46 19.70 13.02
CA GLY A 43 0.97 19.76 11.66
C GLY A 43 -0.03 20.46 10.72
N ARG A 44 0.49 21.40 9.93
CA ARG A 44 -0.31 22.24 9.03
C ARG A 44 -0.10 21.93 7.56
N THR A 45 1.07 21.39 7.19
CA THR A 45 1.48 21.28 5.78
C THR A 45 0.62 20.31 4.97
N HIS A 46 0.14 19.24 5.58
CA HIS A 46 -0.69 18.20 4.93
C HIS A 46 -1.85 17.74 5.84
N GLY A 47 -2.32 18.65 6.70
CA GLY A 47 -3.22 18.31 7.81
C GLY A 47 -2.51 17.55 8.93
N ASN A 48 -3.31 16.99 9.85
CA ASN A 48 -2.78 16.18 10.93
C ASN A 48 -3.69 14.98 11.28
N PRO A 49 -3.11 13.88 11.78
CA PRO A 49 -3.84 12.68 12.21
C PRO A 49 -4.99 12.95 13.17
N LEU A 50 -4.79 13.82 14.16
CA LEU A 50 -5.81 14.12 15.17
C LEU A 50 -7.03 14.79 14.55
N ARG A 51 -6.83 15.69 13.59
CA ARG A 51 -7.89 16.38 12.85
C ARG A 51 -8.64 15.40 11.96
N TRP A 52 -7.93 14.49 11.28
CA TRP A 52 -8.58 13.43 10.51
C TRP A 52 -9.47 12.56 11.41
N ARG A 53 -8.93 12.03 12.52
CA ARG A 53 -9.70 11.19 13.45
C ARG A 53 -10.86 11.93 14.12
N ARG A 54 -10.70 13.21 14.44
CA ARG A 54 -11.79 14.03 14.99
C ARG A 54 -12.90 14.32 13.97
N ARG A 55 -12.61 14.39 12.67
CA ARG A 55 -13.61 14.71 11.64
C ARG A 55 -14.27 13.48 11.01
N VAL A 56 -13.49 12.44 10.74
CA VAL A 56 -13.97 11.25 10.02
C VAL A 56 -14.45 10.15 10.97
N GLY A 57 -13.80 10.04 12.14
CA GLY A 57 -14.04 8.95 13.09
C GLY A 57 -13.34 7.65 12.69
N PHE A 58 -13.91 6.53 13.14
CA PHE A 58 -13.57 5.18 12.70
C PHE A 58 -14.74 4.65 11.87
N ARG A 59 -14.46 4.10 10.68
CA ARG A 59 -15.46 3.59 9.75
C ARG A 59 -15.06 2.20 9.24
N ASP A 60 -16.02 1.42 8.79
CA ASP A 60 -15.78 0.09 8.21
C ASP A 60 -14.99 0.19 6.89
N LYS A 61 -15.22 1.26 6.12
CA LYS A 61 -14.49 1.57 4.88
C LYS A 61 -13.91 2.98 4.99
N GLU A 62 -12.59 3.07 5.00
CA GLU A 62 -11.85 4.34 5.08
C GLU A 62 -11.12 4.61 3.76
N MET A 63 -11.19 5.86 3.28
CA MET A 63 -10.45 6.32 2.10
C MET A 63 -9.15 6.99 2.52
N TYR A 64 -8.01 6.47 2.04
CA TYR A 64 -6.72 7.10 2.25
C TYR A 64 -6.18 7.72 0.97
N VAL A 65 -5.61 8.92 1.10
CA VAL A 65 -5.02 9.66 -0.02
C VAL A 65 -3.52 9.70 0.21
N ARG A 66 -2.78 9.19 -0.77
CA ARG A 66 -1.31 9.20 -0.75
C ARG A 66 -0.77 10.31 -1.64
N ARG A 67 0.28 10.96 -1.18
CA ARG A 67 1.01 12.01 -1.88
C ARG A 67 2.46 11.60 -2.11
N SER A 68 3.02 11.97 -3.25
CA SER A 68 4.46 11.86 -3.46
C SER A 68 5.22 12.77 -2.49
N ARG A 69 6.33 12.29 -1.93
CA ARG A 69 7.15 13.08 -1.01
C ARG A 69 8.02 14.10 -1.75
N ASP A 70 8.95 13.60 -2.57
CA ASP A 70 9.89 14.43 -3.33
C ASP A 70 10.34 13.80 -4.65
N TRP A 71 9.99 12.53 -4.90
CA TRP A 71 10.44 11.84 -6.12
C TRP A 71 9.77 12.44 -7.36
N ASP A 72 8.57 13.01 -7.26
CA ASP A 72 7.91 13.72 -8.35
C ASP A 72 8.73 14.95 -8.77
N ARG A 73 9.24 15.72 -7.80
CA ARG A 73 10.11 16.86 -8.06
C ARG A 73 11.43 16.42 -8.68
N LYS A 74 11.99 15.29 -8.23
CA LYS A 74 13.22 14.72 -8.82
C LYS A 74 13.00 14.24 -10.25
N LEU A 75 11.85 13.64 -10.56
CA LEU A 75 11.51 13.25 -11.93
C LEU A 75 11.33 14.46 -12.85
N ARG A 76 10.73 15.56 -12.34
CA ARG A 76 10.65 16.83 -13.07
C ARG A 76 12.03 17.44 -13.34
N ASN A 77 12.93 17.40 -12.35
CA ASN A 77 14.22 18.10 -12.43
C ASN A 77 15.37 17.25 -13.02
N GLY A 78 15.24 15.92 -13.04
CA GLY A 78 16.34 14.99 -13.35
C GLY A 78 16.65 14.84 -14.84
N HIS A 79 15.71 15.17 -15.73
CA HIS A 79 15.89 15.03 -17.17
C HIS A 79 16.28 16.35 -17.84
N GLY A 80 17.50 16.83 -17.55
CA GLY A 80 18.37 17.55 -18.49
C GLY A 80 17.81 18.71 -19.34
N HIS A 81 16.69 19.33 -18.97
CA HIS A 81 16.20 20.58 -19.54
C HIS A 81 16.07 21.57 -18.40
N GLY A 82 16.89 22.62 -18.47
CA GLY A 82 17.36 23.40 -17.34
C GLY A 82 16.27 24.08 -16.52
N ASP A 83 16.60 24.34 -15.26
CA ASP A 83 16.17 25.45 -14.38
C ASP A 83 14.85 26.16 -14.75
N GLY A 84 13.80 25.38 -14.95
CA GLY A 84 12.49 25.86 -15.34
C GLY A 84 11.44 25.08 -14.57
N ASP A 85 10.59 25.81 -13.85
CA ASP A 85 9.46 25.33 -13.06
C ASP A 85 8.33 24.68 -13.90
N GLY A 86 8.67 23.99 -15.00
CA GLY A 86 7.73 23.62 -16.07
C GLY A 86 8.02 22.31 -16.81
N ALA A 87 9.01 21.51 -16.42
CA ALA A 87 9.14 20.15 -16.96
C ALA A 87 8.06 19.24 -16.37
N ASP A 88 7.28 18.59 -17.24
CA ASP A 88 6.19 17.70 -16.86
C ASP A 88 6.66 16.25 -16.75
N VAL A 89 6.16 15.52 -15.75
CA VAL A 89 6.47 14.09 -15.55
C VAL A 89 5.93 13.23 -16.69
N LEU A 90 4.94 13.70 -17.45
CA LEU A 90 4.31 12.97 -18.54
C LEU A 90 4.90 13.22 -19.93
N GLN A 91 5.78 14.22 -20.08
CA GLN A 91 6.34 14.60 -21.38
C GLN A 91 7.37 13.61 -21.93
N SER A 92 8.21 13.02 -21.06
CA SER A 92 9.23 12.06 -21.48
C SER A 92 8.74 10.62 -21.28
N ALA A 93 9.09 9.73 -22.24
CA ALA A 93 8.72 8.32 -22.15
C ALA A 93 9.35 7.64 -20.93
N GLU A 94 10.54 8.09 -20.53
CA GLU A 94 11.31 7.58 -19.39
C GLU A 94 10.68 8.00 -18.05
N THR A 95 10.33 9.29 -17.90
CA THR A 95 9.64 9.79 -16.68
C THR A 95 8.26 9.20 -16.54
N ARG A 96 7.54 9.03 -17.66
CA ARG A 96 6.24 8.39 -17.68
C ARG A 96 6.35 6.92 -17.26
N ALA A 97 7.35 6.18 -17.76
CA ALA A 97 7.56 4.79 -17.37
C ALA A 97 7.90 4.67 -15.87
N ALA A 98 8.76 5.54 -15.35
CA ALA A 98 9.11 5.60 -13.93
C ALA A 98 7.89 5.94 -13.04
N LEU A 99 7.10 6.93 -13.43
CA LEU A 99 5.85 7.30 -12.76
C LEU A 99 4.89 6.11 -12.72
N LEU A 100 4.64 5.46 -13.86
CA LEU A 100 3.73 4.32 -13.95
C LEU A 100 4.22 3.14 -13.12
N ALA A 101 5.52 2.90 -13.03
CA ALA A 101 6.09 1.84 -12.18
C ALA A 101 5.81 2.10 -10.69
N LEU A 102 6.08 3.31 -10.21
CA LEU A 102 5.80 3.71 -8.82
C LEU A 102 4.31 3.67 -8.50
N VAL A 103 3.47 4.16 -9.42
CA VAL A 103 2.02 4.16 -9.28
C VAL A 103 1.49 2.72 -9.22
N ARG A 104 1.91 1.82 -10.12
CA ARG A 104 1.48 0.41 -10.12
C ARG A 104 1.82 -0.30 -8.83
N GLN A 105 3.00 -0.07 -8.28
CA GLN A 105 3.38 -0.63 -7.00
C GLN A 105 2.48 -0.11 -5.87
N ALA A 106 2.20 1.20 -5.88
CA ALA A 106 1.33 1.84 -4.90
C ALA A 106 -0.13 1.37 -5.03
N THR A 107 -0.65 1.17 -6.25
CA THR A 107 -2.04 0.75 -6.49
C THR A 107 -2.24 -0.77 -6.50
N SER A 108 -1.19 -1.56 -6.27
CA SER A 108 -1.28 -3.02 -6.26
C SER A 108 -2.35 -3.54 -5.28
N PRO A 109 -3.24 -4.47 -5.69
CA PRO A 109 -4.27 -5.03 -4.81
C PRO A 109 -3.69 -5.67 -3.55
N MET A 110 -2.54 -6.35 -3.66
CA MET A 110 -1.84 -6.95 -2.51
C MET A 110 -1.54 -5.91 -1.43
N LEU A 111 -0.99 -4.76 -1.81
CA LEU A 111 -0.68 -3.69 -0.85
C LEU A 111 -1.96 -3.14 -0.19
N GLN A 112 -3.05 -3.02 -0.96
CA GLN A 112 -4.32 -2.51 -0.45
C GLN A 112 -5.02 -3.48 0.51
N HIS A 113 -4.88 -4.79 0.29
CA HIS A 113 -5.47 -5.82 1.15
C HIS A 113 -4.63 -6.10 2.40
N GLU A 114 -3.29 -6.07 2.30
CA GLU A 114 -2.40 -6.43 3.40
C GLU A 114 -2.13 -5.27 4.37
N LYS A 115 -2.16 -4.02 3.89
CA LYS A 115 -1.72 -2.86 4.67
C LYS A 115 -2.82 -1.84 4.86
N THR A 116 -3.00 -1.44 6.12
CA THR A 116 -3.83 -0.28 6.46
C THR A 116 -3.13 1.01 6.06
N GLY A 117 -3.90 2.10 5.88
CA GLY A 117 -3.39 3.37 5.32
C GLY A 117 -2.03 3.83 5.89
N TYR A 118 -1.84 3.81 7.21
CA TYR A 118 -0.56 4.18 7.84
C TYR A 118 0.63 3.32 7.40
N LEU A 119 0.42 2.02 7.20
CA LEU A 119 1.46 1.09 6.76
C LEU A 119 1.81 1.24 5.28
N THR A 120 1.04 2.02 4.54
CA THR A 120 1.35 2.37 3.14
C THR A 120 2.31 3.55 2.99
N MET A 121 2.63 4.24 4.09
CA MET A 121 3.65 5.30 4.12
C MET A 121 5.04 4.69 3.96
N ASN A 122 5.86 5.26 3.08
CA ASN A 122 7.24 4.83 2.87
C ASN A 122 8.13 6.03 2.50
N GLY A 123 9.37 5.77 2.03
CA GLY A 123 10.27 6.85 1.59
C GLY A 123 9.74 7.65 0.40
N GLU A 124 8.78 7.12 -0.35
CA GLU A 124 8.27 7.67 -1.60
C GLU A 124 6.88 8.32 -1.42
N TRP A 125 6.06 7.76 -0.54
CA TRP A 125 4.66 8.11 -0.34
C TRP A 125 4.39 8.55 1.09
N ASP A 126 3.70 9.67 1.23
CA ASP A 126 3.11 10.17 2.48
C ASP A 126 1.59 10.14 2.42
N LEU A 127 0.93 10.36 3.56
CA LEU A 127 -0.52 10.52 3.64
C LEU A 127 -0.90 11.99 3.69
N ASP A 128 -1.89 12.36 2.88
CA ASP A 128 -2.49 13.68 2.90
C ASP A 128 -3.78 13.67 3.72
N TRP A 129 -3.66 14.05 4.99
CA TRP A 129 -4.78 14.01 5.93
C TRP A 129 -5.89 14.99 5.58
N GLU A 130 -5.55 16.12 4.96
CA GLU A 130 -6.54 17.10 4.54
C GLU A 130 -7.33 16.61 3.33
N ALA A 131 -6.65 16.03 2.34
CA ALA A 131 -7.30 15.39 1.21
C ALA A 131 -8.18 14.21 1.66
N MET A 132 -7.72 13.41 2.62
CA MET A 132 -8.52 12.33 3.22
C MET A 132 -9.80 12.84 3.87
N VAL A 133 -9.71 13.90 4.69
CA VAL A 133 -10.90 14.53 5.29
C VAL A 133 -11.85 15.06 4.22
N THR A 134 -11.32 15.65 3.16
CA THR A 134 -12.11 16.21 2.06
C THR A 134 -12.81 15.12 1.25
N ALA A 135 -12.12 14.03 0.92
CA ALA A 135 -12.70 12.87 0.23
C ALA A 135 -13.87 12.28 1.03
N HIS A 136 -13.71 12.10 2.35
CA HIS A 136 -14.81 11.63 3.21
C HIS A 136 -15.96 12.63 3.24
N ALA A 137 -15.69 13.94 3.30
CA ALA A 137 -16.73 14.95 3.26
C ALA A 137 -17.53 14.93 1.94
N LEU A 138 -16.90 14.63 0.81
CA LEU A 138 -17.59 14.49 -0.50
C LEU A 138 -18.53 13.27 -0.51
N VAL A 139 -18.08 12.15 0.05
CA VAL A 139 -18.93 10.95 0.19
C VAL A 139 -20.07 11.19 1.19
N ASP A 140 -19.80 11.88 2.29
CA ASP A 140 -20.82 12.19 3.31
C ASP A 140 -21.91 13.13 2.76
N ARG A 141 -21.53 14.04 1.85
CA ARG A 141 -22.47 14.91 1.11
C ARG A 141 -23.23 14.19 0.01
N LYS A 142 -22.82 12.96 -0.32
CA LYS A 142 -23.31 12.17 -1.46
C LYS A 142 -23.01 12.82 -2.82
N ASP A 143 -21.98 13.66 -2.89
CA ASP A 143 -21.51 14.23 -4.15
C ASP A 143 -20.77 13.16 -4.98
N MET A 144 -20.20 12.15 -4.31
CA MET A 144 -19.47 11.05 -4.94
C MET A 144 -19.75 9.72 -4.24
N ALA A 145 -19.78 8.63 -5.00
CA ALA A 145 -19.84 7.28 -4.45
C ALA A 145 -18.50 6.88 -3.82
N LEU A 146 -18.52 6.06 -2.76
CA LEU A 146 -17.31 5.56 -2.12
C LEU A 146 -16.44 4.75 -3.10
N ASP A 147 -17.08 3.99 -3.98
CA ASP A 147 -16.40 3.17 -4.99
C ASP A 147 -15.67 4.02 -6.04
N ALA A 148 -16.07 5.29 -6.22
CA ALA A 148 -15.35 6.22 -7.09
C ALA A 148 -13.90 6.44 -6.64
N PHE A 149 -13.59 6.21 -5.35
CA PHE A 149 -12.27 6.38 -4.76
C PHE A 149 -11.43 5.10 -4.70
N ARG A 150 -11.91 3.97 -5.24
CA ARG A 150 -11.24 2.66 -5.14
C ARG A 150 -9.82 2.66 -5.74
N ALA A 151 -9.65 3.22 -6.93
CA ALA A 151 -8.36 3.31 -7.60
C ALA A 151 -8.29 4.58 -8.46
N VAL A 152 -8.05 5.72 -7.81
CA VAL A 152 -7.87 7.01 -8.50
C VAL A 152 -6.45 7.50 -8.28
N VAL A 153 -5.80 7.87 -9.38
CA VAL A 153 -4.47 8.46 -9.36
C VAL A 153 -4.56 9.82 -10.02
N LEU A 154 -4.29 10.87 -9.25
CA LEU A 154 -4.30 12.25 -9.73
C LEU A 154 -2.87 12.69 -10.04
N VAL A 155 -2.66 13.22 -11.23
CA VAL A 155 -1.37 13.75 -11.70
C VAL A 155 -1.59 15.16 -12.22
N HIS A 156 -0.73 16.08 -11.82
CA HIS A 156 -0.77 17.45 -12.31
C HIS A 156 0.07 17.56 -13.59
N HIS A 157 -0.56 18.04 -14.67
CA HIS A 157 0.09 18.42 -15.91
C HIS A 157 0.20 19.94 -16.01
N VAL A 158 1.31 20.47 -16.54
CA VAL A 158 1.56 21.92 -16.63
C VAL A 158 0.52 22.61 -17.51
N GLU A 159 0.15 22.00 -18.64
CA GLU A 159 -0.80 22.59 -19.60
C GLU A 159 -2.28 22.26 -19.31
N TYR A 160 -2.58 21.08 -18.76
CA TYR A 160 -3.94 20.57 -18.60
C TYR A 160 -4.44 20.59 -17.14
N GLY A 161 -3.56 20.97 -16.20
CA GLY A 161 -3.87 20.96 -14.77
C GLY A 161 -3.99 19.55 -14.19
N TRP A 162 -4.87 19.38 -13.20
CA TRP A 162 -5.08 18.08 -12.56
C TRP A 162 -5.82 17.11 -13.49
N MET A 163 -5.18 15.98 -13.74
CA MET A 163 -5.71 14.89 -14.55
C MET A 163 -5.84 13.62 -13.71
N ALA A 164 -6.86 12.82 -14.00
CA ALA A 164 -6.94 11.46 -13.47
C ALA A 164 -6.27 10.51 -14.46
N LEU A 165 -5.24 9.79 -14.01
CA LEU A 165 -4.72 8.67 -14.78
C LEU A 165 -5.77 7.58 -14.78
N ALA A 166 -6.22 7.21 -15.98
CA ALA A 166 -7.07 6.04 -16.18
C ALA A 166 -6.34 4.82 -15.62
N GLN A 167 -6.77 4.37 -14.44
CA GLN A 167 -6.43 3.05 -13.96
C GLN A 167 -7.28 2.05 -14.74
N PRO A 168 -6.82 0.80 -14.93
CA PRO A 168 -7.71 -0.29 -15.28
C PRO A 168 -8.72 -0.40 -14.14
N ARG A 169 -9.87 0.26 -14.31
CA ARG A 169 -11.08 -0.10 -13.59
C ARG A 169 -11.59 -1.36 -14.27
N ASP A 170 -11.93 -2.37 -13.49
CA ASP A 170 -12.50 -3.64 -13.99
C ASP A 170 -13.70 -3.36 -14.93
N ASP A 171 -14.38 -2.24 -14.70
CA ASP A 171 -15.55 -1.70 -15.40
C ASP A 171 -15.24 -0.73 -16.56
N ALA A 172 -14.08 -0.06 -16.60
CA ALA A 172 -13.73 0.89 -17.69
C ALA A 172 -12.76 0.29 -18.74
N ALA A 173 -12.12 -0.84 -18.45
CA ALA A 173 -11.25 -1.55 -19.39
C ALA A 173 -12.03 -2.14 -20.59
N GLN A 174 -13.34 -2.36 -20.44
CA GLN A 174 -14.19 -2.90 -21.50
C GLN A 174 -14.49 -1.89 -22.62
N GLU A 175 -14.38 -0.58 -22.35
CA GLU A 175 -14.69 0.47 -23.34
C GLU A 175 -13.48 0.95 -24.15
N ALA A 176 -12.25 0.77 -23.67
CA ALA A 176 -11.07 1.43 -24.25
C ALA A 176 -10.18 0.56 -25.15
N GLY A 177 -10.43 -0.74 -25.28
CA GLY A 177 -9.72 -1.62 -26.24
C GLY A 177 -8.19 -1.67 -26.08
N VAL A 178 -7.64 -1.19 -24.95
CA VAL A 178 -6.22 -1.31 -24.64
C VAL A 178 -6.00 -2.70 -24.03
N PRO A 179 -5.10 -3.53 -24.59
CA PRO A 179 -4.82 -4.84 -24.03
C PRO A 179 -4.06 -4.64 -22.71
N VAL A 180 -4.82 -4.62 -21.63
CA VAL A 180 -4.31 -4.87 -20.28
C VAL A 180 -4.03 -6.38 -20.22
N ASP A 181 -2.99 -6.80 -19.50
CA ASP A 181 -2.87 -8.20 -19.05
C ASP A 181 -3.96 -8.48 -17.98
N VAL A 182 -5.24 -8.32 -18.37
CA VAL A 182 -6.46 -8.47 -17.55
C VAL A 182 -6.47 -9.82 -16.87
N ASP A 183 -5.91 -10.83 -17.54
CA ASP A 183 -5.88 -12.21 -17.10
C ASP A 183 -5.12 -12.38 -15.79
N VAL A 184 -4.01 -11.66 -15.58
CA VAL A 184 -3.17 -11.88 -14.38
C VAL A 184 -3.79 -11.28 -13.13
N ASP A 185 -4.33 -10.07 -13.22
CA ASP A 185 -4.93 -9.40 -12.06
C ASP A 185 -6.33 -9.95 -11.74
N ALA A 186 -7.13 -10.27 -12.76
CA ALA A 186 -8.38 -11.00 -12.56
C ALA A 186 -8.13 -12.36 -11.89
N ARG A 187 -7.20 -13.16 -12.43
CA ARG A 187 -6.82 -14.46 -11.84
C ARG A 187 -6.36 -14.32 -10.40
N ARG A 188 -5.62 -13.27 -10.05
CA ARG A 188 -5.20 -13.02 -8.66
C ARG A 188 -6.37 -12.70 -7.74
N GLN A 189 -7.35 -11.91 -8.19
CA GLN A 189 -8.56 -11.64 -7.42
C GLN A 189 -9.37 -12.93 -7.17
N GLN A 190 -9.47 -13.79 -8.18
CA GLN A 190 -10.14 -15.10 -8.06
C GLN A 190 -9.47 -15.99 -6.99
N VAL A 191 -8.13 -16.03 -6.97
CA VAL A 191 -7.37 -16.78 -5.94
C VAL A 191 -7.62 -16.24 -4.53
N PHE A 192 -7.73 -14.92 -4.36
CA PHE A 192 -8.03 -14.33 -3.06
C PHE A 192 -9.47 -14.57 -2.62
N ALA A 193 -10.45 -14.48 -3.52
CA ALA A 193 -11.85 -14.80 -3.23
C ALA A 193 -12.00 -16.26 -2.76
N PHE A 194 -11.32 -17.19 -3.43
CA PHE A 194 -11.27 -18.60 -3.03
C PHE A 194 -10.63 -18.80 -1.64
N ARG A 195 -9.53 -18.10 -1.34
CA ARG A 195 -8.89 -18.13 -0.01
C ARG A 195 -9.87 -17.70 1.08
N ASP A 196 -10.51 -16.55 0.88
CA ASP A 196 -11.39 -15.95 1.87
C ASP A 196 -12.66 -16.81 2.09
N ALA A 197 -13.14 -17.50 1.04
CA ALA A 197 -14.19 -18.51 1.14
C ALA A 197 -13.76 -19.73 1.97
N LEU A 198 -12.56 -20.27 1.74
CA LEU A 198 -12.02 -21.38 2.55
C LEU A 198 -11.79 -20.99 4.01
N ALA A 199 -11.39 -19.74 4.25
CA ALA A 199 -11.27 -19.17 5.59
C ALA A 199 -12.61 -19.11 6.32
N ALA A 200 -13.69 -18.72 5.63
CA ALA A 200 -15.04 -18.69 6.20
C ALA A 200 -15.55 -20.08 6.62
N VAL A 201 -15.13 -21.13 5.93
CA VAL A 201 -15.44 -22.54 6.25
C VAL A 201 -14.47 -23.12 7.30
N GLY A 202 -13.43 -22.37 7.69
CA GLY A 202 -12.44 -22.78 8.67
C GLY A 202 -11.44 -23.83 8.14
N LYS A 203 -11.28 -23.94 6.82
CA LYS A 203 -10.36 -24.89 6.16
C LYS A 203 -9.24 -24.19 5.38
N GLU A 204 -8.63 -23.17 5.98
CA GLU A 204 -7.50 -22.44 5.39
C GLU A 204 -6.30 -23.35 5.07
N ASP A 205 -6.11 -24.44 5.82
CA ASP A 205 -5.03 -25.40 5.61
C ASP A 205 -5.04 -26.02 4.19
N LEU A 206 -6.22 -26.15 3.56
CA LEU A 206 -6.34 -26.68 2.21
C LEU A 206 -5.85 -25.70 1.16
N PHE A 207 -6.00 -24.40 1.40
CA PHE A 207 -5.47 -23.36 0.54
C PHE A 207 -3.94 -23.41 0.50
N PHE A 208 -3.30 -23.55 1.66
CA PHE A 208 -1.83 -23.65 1.73
C PHE A 208 -1.29 -24.92 1.06
N ARG A 209 -1.94 -26.07 1.28
CA ARG A 209 -1.57 -27.33 0.62
C ARG A 209 -1.78 -27.27 -0.89
N TRP A 210 -2.83 -26.60 -1.36
CA TRP A 210 -3.06 -26.36 -2.78
C TRP A 210 -1.94 -25.53 -3.40
N ILE A 211 -1.59 -24.38 -2.79
CA ILE A 211 -0.48 -23.55 -3.25
C ILE A 211 0.83 -24.34 -3.28
N GLU A 212 1.08 -25.16 -2.26
CA GLU A 212 2.28 -25.99 -2.18
C GLU A 212 2.35 -26.99 -3.35
N ILE A 213 1.24 -27.67 -3.69
CA ILE A 213 1.18 -28.58 -4.85
C ILE A 213 1.45 -27.82 -6.15
N VAL A 214 0.81 -26.66 -6.36
CA VAL A 214 1.00 -25.86 -7.58
C VAL A 214 2.43 -25.31 -7.68
N GLN A 215 3.02 -24.85 -6.57
CA GLN A 215 4.41 -24.39 -6.54
C GLN A 215 5.41 -25.54 -6.74
N TYR A 216 5.15 -26.71 -6.16
CA TYR A 216 5.99 -27.89 -6.33
C TYR A 216 6.01 -28.35 -7.79
N GLU A 217 4.84 -28.46 -8.43
CA GLU A 217 4.75 -28.89 -9.83
C GLU A 217 5.31 -27.85 -10.82
N SER A 218 5.23 -26.55 -10.49
CA SER A 218 5.79 -25.48 -11.34
C SER A 218 7.31 -25.31 -11.21
N THR A 219 7.92 -25.71 -10.09
CA THR A 219 9.37 -25.62 -9.85
C THR A 219 10.16 -26.84 -10.36
N GLN A 220 9.47 -27.90 -10.81
CA GLN A 220 10.09 -29.10 -11.38
C GLN A 220 10.77 -28.81 -12.74
N PRO A 221 11.96 -29.37 -13.02
CA PRO A 221 12.61 -29.24 -14.31
C PRO A 221 11.69 -29.78 -15.42
N GLY A 222 11.42 -28.95 -16.43
CA GLY A 222 10.47 -29.23 -17.51
C GLY A 222 9.26 -28.29 -17.58
N GLY A 223 9.07 -27.41 -16.58
CA GLY A 223 7.98 -26.43 -16.58
C GLY A 223 6.60 -27.06 -16.32
N PHE A 224 5.57 -26.23 -16.42
CA PHE A 224 4.19 -26.59 -16.09
C PHE A 224 3.42 -27.01 -17.35
N GLY A 225 3.70 -28.23 -17.83
CA GLY A 225 3.11 -28.77 -19.06
C GLY A 225 1.69 -29.36 -18.89
N PRO A 226 0.98 -29.64 -20.00
CA PRO A 226 -0.42 -30.11 -19.98
C PRO A 226 -0.65 -31.42 -19.22
N GLU A 227 0.30 -32.36 -19.28
CA GLU A 227 0.19 -33.63 -18.54
C GLU A 227 0.29 -33.42 -17.02
N ARG A 228 1.13 -32.48 -16.58
CA ARG A 228 1.31 -32.14 -15.17
C ARG A 228 0.13 -31.34 -14.61
N GLN A 229 -0.52 -30.52 -15.43
CA GLN A 229 -1.78 -29.87 -15.08
C GLN A 229 -2.86 -30.89 -14.71
N VAL A 230 -2.98 -31.98 -15.48
CA VAL A 230 -3.96 -33.04 -15.21
C VAL A 230 -3.64 -33.78 -13.91
N ASP A 231 -2.37 -34.06 -13.65
CA ASP A 231 -1.95 -34.75 -12.42
C ASP A 231 -2.07 -33.85 -11.18
N ALA A 232 -1.72 -32.57 -11.30
CA ALA A 232 -1.92 -31.58 -10.25
C ALA A 232 -3.42 -31.41 -9.94
N ALA A 233 -4.26 -31.25 -10.97
CA ALA A 233 -5.70 -31.13 -10.82
C ALA A 233 -6.32 -32.35 -10.11
N LYS A 234 -5.87 -33.57 -10.43
CA LYS A 234 -6.30 -34.79 -9.72
C LYS A 234 -5.89 -34.77 -8.25
N LYS A 235 -4.63 -34.47 -7.93
CA LYS A 235 -4.14 -34.39 -6.54
C LYS A 235 -4.93 -33.36 -5.73
N ILE A 236 -5.25 -32.22 -6.34
CA ILE A 236 -6.02 -31.15 -5.71
C ILE A 236 -7.46 -31.62 -5.47
N ARG A 237 -8.13 -32.18 -6.48
CA ARG A 237 -9.49 -32.74 -6.33
C ARG A 237 -9.56 -33.82 -5.25
N ASP A 238 -8.59 -34.71 -5.17
CA ASP A 238 -8.53 -35.75 -4.14
C ASP A 238 -8.31 -35.14 -2.74
N LEU A 239 -7.44 -34.13 -2.63
CA LEU A 239 -7.16 -33.43 -1.37
C LEU A 239 -8.39 -32.71 -0.80
N PHE A 240 -9.18 -32.06 -1.67
CA PHE A 240 -10.42 -31.40 -1.28
C PHE A 240 -11.55 -32.40 -1.01
N SER A 241 -11.65 -33.47 -1.81
CA SER A 241 -12.65 -34.54 -1.63
C SER A 241 -12.48 -35.29 -0.31
N ASN A 242 -11.23 -35.53 0.13
CA ASN A 242 -10.94 -36.16 1.43
C ASN A 242 -11.45 -35.33 2.62
N GLU A 243 -11.63 -34.03 2.41
CA GLU A 243 -12.17 -33.08 3.38
C GLU A 243 -13.65 -32.77 3.15
N GLY A 244 -14.31 -33.47 2.22
CA GLY A 244 -15.73 -33.32 1.93
C GLY A 244 -16.09 -32.05 1.17
N ILE A 245 -15.13 -31.43 0.46
CA ILE A 245 -15.37 -30.25 -0.39
C ILE A 245 -15.16 -30.66 -1.85
N ASP A 246 -16.16 -30.42 -2.70
CA ASP A 246 -15.98 -30.51 -4.15
C ASP A 246 -15.26 -29.24 -4.63
N PHE A 247 -14.03 -29.39 -5.12
CA PHE A 247 -13.21 -28.27 -5.56
C PHE A 247 -13.84 -27.47 -6.70
N ASP A 248 -14.45 -28.15 -7.68
CA ASP A 248 -14.97 -27.48 -8.87
C ASP A 248 -16.28 -26.73 -8.54
N GLU A 249 -17.11 -27.28 -7.65
CA GLU A 249 -18.32 -26.63 -7.15
C GLU A 249 -17.97 -25.44 -6.26
N PHE A 250 -17.03 -25.60 -5.33
CA PHE A 250 -16.61 -24.55 -4.40
C PHE A 250 -15.88 -23.40 -5.11
N TRP A 251 -15.10 -23.71 -6.15
CA TRP A 251 -14.48 -22.68 -7.00
C TRP A 251 -15.54 -21.84 -7.72
N LYS A 252 -16.55 -22.48 -8.31
CA LYS A 252 -17.66 -21.77 -8.96
C LYS A 252 -18.47 -20.91 -7.99
N GLU A 253 -18.73 -21.41 -6.78
CA GLU A 253 -19.47 -20.67 -5.76
C GLU A 253 -18.69 -19.43 -5.25
N SER A 254 -17.37 -19.54 -5.11
CA SER A 254 -16.53 -18.46 -4.57
C SER A 254 -16.07 -17.44 -5.59
N VAL A 255 -15.87 -17.84 -6.86
CA VAL A 255 -15.26 -17.02 -7.91
C VAL A 255 -16.27 -16.58 -8.98
N GLY A 256 -17.36 -17.33 -9.18
CA GLY A 256 -18.42 -17.07 -10.17
C GLY A 256 -18.42 -18.06 -11.35
N GLU A 257 -19.58 -18.21 -12.02
CA GLU A 257 -19.82 -19.22 -13.08
C GLU A 257 -18.94 -19.05 -14.33
N ASP A 258 -18.40 -17.86 -14.58
CA ASP A 258 -17.60 -17.55 -15.77
C ASP A 258 -16.08 -17.83 -15.59
N ALA A 259 -15.64 -18.27 -14.40
CA ALA A 259 -14.23 -18.51 -14.10
C ALA A 259 -13.85 -19.98 -14.24
N GLU A 260 -13.20 -20.36 -15.33
CA GLU A 260 -12.58 -21.69 -15.44
C GLU A 260 -11.37 -21.80 -14.50
N ALA A 261 -11.36 -22.83 -13.66
CA ALA A 261 -10.22 -23.17 -12.83
C ALA A 261 -9.03 -23.57 -13.71
N SER A 262 -8.17 -22.60 -14.00
CA SER A 262 -6.94 -22.81 -14.77
C SER A 262 -5.82 -23.18 -13.80
N PHE A 263 -5.50 -24.48 -13.79
CA PHE A 263 -4.32 -25.02 -13.12
C PHE A 263 -3.07 -24.49 -13.79
#